data_AF-A0A3N5ZDV8-F1
#
_entry.id   AF-A0A3N5ZDV8-F1
#
_cell.length_a   1.000
_cell.length_b   1.000
_cell.length_c   1.000
_cell.angle_alpha   90.00
_cell.angle_beta   90.00
_cell.angle_gamma   90.00
#
_symmetry.space_group_name_H-M   'P 1'
#
loop_
_entity.id
_entity.type
_entity.pdbx_description
1 polymer ?
#
loop_
_entity_poly.entity_id
_entity_poly.type
_entity_poly.pdbx_seq_one_letter_code
_entity_poly.pdbx_strand_id
1 'polypeptide(L)'
;MTESEWRTFRKLQEVGLERFCERILREIQDVSTNSSKKFHERYLEIYRLVRERDKEVGWAFNDARRSNALQKLAALCVLRLVSPEELARFAQDTQAGVQTLVDLQK
;
A
#
# COMPACT_ATOMS: atom_id res chain seq x y z
N MET A 1 -11.04 4.40 15.57
CA MET A 1 -10.73 5.68 14.89
C MET A 1 -11.89 6.64 15.04
N THR A 2 -11.60 7.85 15.48
CA THR A 2 -12.51 9.00 15.51
C THR A 2 -12.81 9.52 14.10
N GLU A 3 -13.78 10.43 13.98
CA GLU A 3 -14.09 11.13 12.72
C GLU A 3 -12.89 11.89 12.15
N SER A 4 -12.11 12.53 13.03
CA SER A 4 -10.91 13.28 12.64
C SER A 4 -9.83 12.35 12.08
N GLU A 5 -9.55 11.25 12.77
CA GLU A 5 -8.60 10.23 12.31
C GLU A 5 -9.05 9.60 10.98
N TRP A 6 -10.35 9.38 10.79
CA TRP A 6 -10.89 8.89 9.52
C TRP A 6 -10.60 9.84 8.36
N ARG A 7 -10.77 11.15 8.55
CA ARG A 7 -10.42 12.15 7.52
C ARG A 7 -8.91 12.17 7.23
N THR A 8 -8.09 12.07 8.27
CA THR A 8 -6.62 11.97 8.12
C THR A 8 -6.23 10.73 7.34
N PHE A 9 -6.81 9.58 7.67
CA PHE A 9 -6.61 8.32 6.96
C PHE A 9 -7.01 8.41 5.49
N ARG A 10 -8.16 9.02 5.16
CA ARG A 10 -8.59 9.15 3.75
C ARG A 10 -7.60 9.94 2.91
N LYS A 11 -7.06 11.04 3.44
CA LYS A 11 -6.00 11.82 2.76
C LYS A 11 -4.72 11.00 2.60
N LEU A 12 -4.33 10.27 3.65
CA LEU A 12 -3.16 9.41 3.61
C LEU A 12 -3.32 8.27 2.60
N GLN A 13 -4.53 7.73 2.46
CA GLN A 13 -4.84 6.67 1.50
C GLN A 13 -4.70 7.15 0.05
N GLU A 14 -5.14 8.37 -0.27
CA GLU A 14 -4.96 8.98 -1.59
C GLU A 14 -3.49 9.16 -1.93
N VAL A 15 -2.72 9.75 -1.01
CA VAL A 15 -1.27 9.95 -1.19
C VAL A 15 -0.52 8.61 -1.27
N GLY A 16 -0.90 7.64 -0.43
CA GLY A 16 -0.32 6.30 -0.41
C GLY A 16 -0.57 5.54 -1.72
N LEU A 17 -1.73 5.73 -2.35
CA LEU A 17 -2.05 5.10 -3.63
C LEU A 17 -1.15 5.64 -4.74
N GLU A 18 -0.98 6.96 -4.81
CA GLU A 18 -0.08 7.59 -5.79
C GLU A 18 1.37 7.11 -5.62
N ARG A 19 1.89 7.10 -4.37
CA ARG A 19 3.23 6.56 -4.07
C ARG A 19 3.37 5.10 -4.51
N PHE A 20 2.33 4.30 -4.31
CA PHE A 20 2.37 2.89 -4.65
C PHE A 20 2.30 2.67 -6.16
N CYS A 21 1.44 3.39 -6.86
CA CYS A 21 1.38 3.39 -8.32
C CYS A 21 2.71 3.83 -8.94
N GLU A 22 3.34 4.88 -8.40
CA GLU A 22 4.68 5.31 -8.83
C GLU A 22 5.71 4.18 -8.67
N ARG A 23 5.73 3.49 -7.51
CA ARG A 23 6.60 2.34 -7.27
C ARG A 23 6.36 1.22 -8.29
N ILE A 24 5.10 0.86 -8.55
CA ILE A 24 4.73 -0.18 -9.52
C ILE A 24 5.21 0.20 -10.92
N LEU A 25 5.03 1.45 -11.34
CA LEU A 25 5.47 1.92 -12.66
C LEU A 25 7.00 1.86 -12.81
N ARG A 26 7.76 2.17 -11.75
CA ARG A 26 9.22 2.01 -11.75
C ARG A 26 9.62 0.54 -11.88
N GLU A 27 8.98 -0.37 -11.14
CA GLU A 27 9.23 -1.81 -11.25
C GLU A 27 8.93 -2.34 -12.67
N ILE A 28 7.84 -1.86 -13.30
CA ILE A 28 7.51 -2.20 -14.70
C ILE A 28 8.58 -1.67 -15.65
N GLN A 29 9.07 -0.44 -15.43
CA GLN A 29 10.13 0.15 -16.24
C GLN A 29 11.42 -0.68 -16.16
N ASP A 30 11.81 -1.13 -14.97
CA ASP A 30 12.99 -1.98 -14.77
C ASP A 30 12.88 -3.30 -15.55
N VAL A 31 11.71 -3.95 -15.51
CA VAL A 31 11.48 -5.20 -16.27
C VAL A 31 11.46 -4.94 -17.77
N SER A 32 10.79 -3.88 -18.22
CA SER A 32 10.63 -3.57 -19.66
C SER A 32 11.96 -3.23 -20.33
N THR A 33 12.85 -2.55 -19.62
CA THR A 33 14.16 -2.10 -20.13
C THR A 33 15.27 -3.15 -19.97
N ASN A 34 15.00 -4.28 -19.32
CA ASN A 34 15.97 -5.35 -19.10
C ASN A 34 16.40 -6.03 -20.42
N SER A 35 17.51 -5.56 -21.00
CA SER A 35 18.04 -6.02 -22.29
C SER A 35 18.48 -7.48 -22.31
N SER A 36 18.66 -8.13 -21.15
CA SER A 36 19.06 -9.54 -21.07
C SER A 36 17.93 -10.53 -21.38
N LYS A 37 16.67 -10.08 -21.39
CA LYS A 37 15.47 -10.91 -21.64
C LYS A 37 14.88 -10.67 -23.02
N LYS A 38 14.26 -11.66 -23.63
CA LYS A 38 13.48 -11.49 -24.88
C LYS A 38 12.21 -10.69 -24.61
N PHE A 39 11.63 -10.08 -25.65
CA PHE A 39 10.43 -9.25 -25.52
C PHE A 39 9.24 -9.98 -24.87
N HIS A 40 8.97 -11.23 -25.29
CA HIS A 40 7.87 -12.02 -24.72
C HIS A 40 8.10 -12.37 -23.24
N GLU A 41 9.35 -12.60 -22.82
CA GLU A 41 9.69 -12.89 -21.42
C GLU A 41 9.42 -11.66 -20.54
N ARG A 42 9.84 -10.47 -21.00
CA ARG A 42 9.55 -9.20 -20.32
C ARG A 42 8.04 -8.95 -20.22
N TYR A 43 7.29 -9.20 -21.29
CA TYR A 43 5.84 -9.07 -21.30
C TYR A 43 5.17 -9.96 -20.23
N LEU A 44 5.53 -11.24 -20.18
CA LEU A 44 4.95 -12.18 -19.20
C LEU A 44 5.30 -11.81 -17.75
N GLU A 45 6.51 -11.29 -17.52
CA GLU A 45 6.94 -10.84 -16.20
C GLU A 45 6.20 -9.59 -15.75
N ILE A 46 6.02 -8.60 -16.63
CA ILE A 46 5.19 -7.42 -16.36
C ILE A 46 3.75 -7.84 -16.05
N TYR A 47 3.17 -8.76 -16.84
CA TYR A 47 1.81 -9.25 -16.60
C TYR A 47 1.65 -9.87 -15.22
N ARG A 48 2.61 -10.71 -14.78
CA ARG A 48 2.61 -11.30 -13.44
C ARG A 48 2.79 -10.24 -12.36
N LEU A 49 3.71 -9.30 -12.56
CA LEU A 49 3.97 -8.20 -11.63
C LEU A 49 2.70 -7.38 -11.40
N VAL A 50 2.06 -6.89 -12.47
CA VAL A 50 0.83 -6.10 -12.39
C VAL A 50 -0.25 -6.86 -11.63
N ARG A 51 -0.40 -8.16 -11.89
CA ARG A 51 -1.39 -8.98 -11.18
C ARG A 51 -1.14 -9.11 -9.69
N GLU A 52 0.11 -9.28 -9.26
CA GLU A 52 0.41 -9.35 -7.83
C GLU A 52 0.23 -7.98 -7.16
N ARG A 53 0.64 -6.91 -7.84
CA ARG A 53 0.44 -5.54 -7.34
C ARG A 53 -1.03 -5.13 -7.27
N ASP A 54 -1.86 -5.57 -8.21
CA ASP A 54 -3.31 -5.33 -8.19
C ASP A 54 -3.99 -5.98 -6.97
N LYS A 55 -3.53 -7.17 -6.55
CA LYS A 55 -3.99 -7.77 -5.29
C LYS A 55 -3.63 -6.92 -4.08
N GLU A 56 -2.41 -6.38 -4.04
CA GLU A 56 -1.97 -5.47 -2.97
C GLU A 56 -2.78 -4.16 -2.98
N VAL A 57 -3.09 -3.62 -4.17
CA VAL A 57 -4.00 -2.46 -4.32
C VAL A 57 -5.37 -2.80 -3.75
N GLY A 58 -5.95 -3.93 -4.14
CA GLY A 58 -7.25 -4.38 -3.63
C GLY A 58 -7.26 -4.56 -2.11
N TRP A 59 -6.22 -5.18 -1.57
CA TRP A 59 -6.09 -5.42 -0.15
C TRP A 59 -5.97 -4.13 0.66
N ALA A 60 -5.12 -3.19 0.25
CA ALA A 60 -4.83 -2.00 1.04
C ALA A 60 -5.76 -0.80 0.75
N PHE A 61 -6.33 -0.70 -0.45
CA PHE A 61 -7.04 0.51 -0.89
C PHE A 61 -8.53 0.31 -1.14
N ASN A 62 -8.94 -0.82 -1.70
CA ASN A 62 -10.33 -1.02 -2.08
C ASN A 62 -11.23 -1.21 -0.85
N ASP A 63 -12.48 -0.78 -0.96
CA ASP A 63 -13.54 -0.99 0.04
C ASP A 63 -13.16 -0.52 1.46
N ALA A 64 -12.48 0.64 1.56
CA ALA A 64 -12.17 1.25 2.83
C ALA A 64 -13.44 1.81 3.51
N ARG A 65 -13.75 1.28 4.68
CA ARG A 65 -14.89 1.66 5.53
C ARG A 65 -14.36 1.98 6.93
N ARG A 66 -15.10 2.76 7.72
CA ARG A 66 -14.67 3.10 9.08
C ARG A 66 -14.41 1.87 9.96
N SER A 67 -15.21 0.81 9.80
CA SER A 67 -15.07 -0.43 10.56
C SER A 67 -13.80 -1.23 10.22
N ASN A 68 -13.24 -1.08 9.02
CA ASN A 68 -12.00 -1.75 8.60
C ASN A 68 -10.80 -0.78 8.48
N ALA A 69 -10.96 0.49 8.86
CA ALA A 69 -9.96 1.52 8.69
C ALA A 69 -8.62 1.18 9.37
N LEU A 70 -8.66 0.57 10.55
CA LEU A 70 -7.47 0.15 11.28
C LEU A 70 -6.69 -0.93 10.51
N GLN A 71 -7.40 -1.90 9.91
CA GLN A 71 -6.81 -2.95 9.08
C GLN A 71 -6.21 -2.38 7.80
N LYS A 72 -6.90 -1.43 7.16
CA LYS A 72 -6.40 -0.76 5.96
C LYS A 72 -5.17 0.10 6.28
N LEU A 73 -5.16 0.82 7.39
CA LEU A 73 -3.98 1.58 7.83
C LEU A 73 -2.79 0.66 8.10
N ALA A 74 -3.00 -0.49 8.75
CA ALA A 74 -1.96 -1.50 8.92
C ALA A 74 -1.44 -2.04 7.58
N ALA A 75 -2.33 -2.29 6.62
CA ALA A 75 -1.92 -2.71 5.27
C ALA A 75 -1.02 -1.67 4.58
N LEU A 76 -1.35 -0.37 4.70
CA LEU A 76 -0.49 0.70 4.19
C LEU A 76 0.89 0.73 4.87
N CYS A 77 0.96 0.45 6.18
CA CYS A 77 2.22 0.33 6.91
C CYS A 77 3.05 -0.88 6.45
N VAL A 78 2.43 -2.05 6.25
CA VAL A 78 3.11 -3.25 5.72
C VAL A 78 3.69 -2.99 4.32
N LEU A 79 2.94 -2.29 3.46
CA LEU A 79 3.41 -1.87 2.13
C LEU A 79 4.43 -0.73 2.17
N ARG A 80 4.80 -0.24 3.36
CA ARG A 80 5.71 0.88 3.63
C ARG A 80 5.30 2.18 2.94
N LEU A 81 4.00 2.47 2.93
CA LEU A 81 3.41 3.65 2.27
C LEU A 81 3.12 4.80 3.24
N VAL A 82 3.28 4.55 4.54
CA VAL A 82 3.06 5.50 5.62
C VAL A 82 4.37 5.74 6.35
N SER A 83 4.78 7.00 6.48
CA SER A 83 5.97 7.35 7.27
C SER A 83 5.68 7.32 8.77
N PRO A 84 6.70 7.22 9.64
CA PRO A 84 6.51 7.32 11.08
C PRO A 84 5.83 8.62 11.51
N GLU A 85 6.14 9.74 10.86
CA GLU A 85 5.55 11.05 11.13
C GLU A 85 4.08 11.11 10.72
N GLU A 86 3.72 10.46 9.60
CA GLU A 86 2.32 10.34 9.17
C GLU A 86 1.51 9.47 10.12
N LEU A 87 2.11 8.37 10.64
CA LEU A 87 1.49 7.51 11.64
C LEU A 87 1.34 8.20 13.01
N ALA A 88 2.29 9.06 13.37
CA ALA A 88 2.24 9.83 14.62
C ALA A 88 1.05 10.81 14.70
N ARG A 89 0.37 11.08 13.58
CA ARG A 89 -0.85 11.92 13.52
C ARG A 89 -2.10 11.24 14.06
N PHE A 90 -2.05 9.93 14.27
CA PHE A 90 -3.15 9.15 14.84
C PHE A 90 -3.03 9.07 16.37
N ALA A 91 -4.14 8.79 17.07
CA ALA A 91 -4.10 8.61 18.52
C ALA A 91 -3.23 7.39 18.90
N GLN A 92 -2.65 7.40 20.11
CA GLN A 92 -1.77 6.32 20.58
C GLN A 92 -2.45 4.94 20.51
N ASP A 93 -3.72 4.84 20.88
CA ASP A 93 -4.49 3.60 20.79
C ASP A 93 -4.60 3.09 19.34
N THR A 94 -4.77 4.00 18.38
CA THR A 94 -4.80 3.65 16.95
C THR A 94 -3.43 3.16 16.49
N GLN A 95 -2.35 3.84 16.90
CA GLN A 95 -0.98 3.42 16.56
C GLN A 95 -0.66 2.03 17.12
N ALA A 96 -1.00 1.78 18.39
CA ALA A 96 -0.80 0.47 19.03
C ALA A 96 -1.62 -0.64 18.36
N GLY A 97 -2.87 -0.35 17.98
CA GLY A 97 -3.72 -1.27 17.24
C GLY A 97 -3.16 -1.59 15.85
N VAL A 98 -2.64 -0.59 15.14
CA VAL A 98 -1.95 -0.79 13.86
C VAL A 98 -0.71 -1.67 14.04
N GLN A 99 0.13 -1.38 15.03
CA GLN A 99 1.35 -2.15 15.27
C GLN A 99 1.05 -3.63 15.53
N THR A 100 0.02 -3.90 16.35
CA THR A 100 -0.44 -5.27 16.62
C THR A 100 -0.85 -5.99 15.33
N LEU A 101 -1.59 -5.31 14.44
CA LEU A 101 -2.00 -5.89 13.16
C LEU A 101 -0.84 -6.08 12.19
N VAL A 102 0.13 -5.16 12.17
CA VAL A 102 1.35 -5.27 11.36
C VAL A 102 2.16 -6.49 11.78
N ASP A 103 2.29 -6.76 13.08
CA ASP A 103 3.05 -7.90 13.58
C ASP A 103 2.38 -9.25 13.29
N LEU A 104 1.05 -9.29 13.14
CA LEU A 104 0.31 -10.48 12.70
C LEU A 104 0.43 -10.76 11.19
N GLN A 105 0.90 -9.79 10.41
CA GLN A 105 1.01 -9.87 8.95
C GLN A 105 2.45 -10.14 8.48
N LYS A 106 3.41 -10.26 9.41
CA LYS A 106 4.80 -10.67 9.16
C LYS A 106 4.93 -12.19 9.21
#